data_AF-A0A954MSR2-F1
#
_entry.id   AF-A0A954MSR2-F1
#
_cell.length_a   1.000
_cell.length_b   1.000
_cell.length_c   1.000
_cell.angle_alpha   90.00
_cell.angle_beta   90.00
_cell.angle_gamma   90.00
#
_symmetry.space_group_name_H-M   'P 1'
#
loop_
_entity.id
_entity.type
_entity.pdbx_description
1 polymer ?
#
loop_
_entity_poly.entity_id
_entity_poly.type
_entity_poly.pdbx_seq_one_letter_code
_entity_poly.pdbx_strand_id
1 'polypeptide(L)'
;MASTIVWFRQDLRLADNPALQEGIASKLPIIPLYIDDSRENEEAYSRPGGATKWWLHHSLMSLDTELKKRGSRLIVRRGPPEQVLPELIDEVSADRVCWNRCYEPLSIERDKGLKQTLGQRGTEVLSRNGALLVEPWEIQTRTGGPYQVFSPFWRAMKEHSFPEPSSAPRKLRTPEERPHSLTIEELKLLPRIKWHAQFYENWKPGEAGANRELDRFLKRGIREYKEDRDRPDHTGTSRLSPHLHFGEISPQQVWHAVCASLGENPEKPSIGEPYLRQIIWREFAIHLLYHFPRTVTEPLRGEYSRFP
;
A
#
# COMPACT_ATOMS: atom_id res chain seq x y z
N MET A 1 5.30 -8.81 -28.64
CA MET A 1 6.28 -7.80 -28.16
C MET A 1 6.39 -7.97 -26.65
N ALA A 2 7.61 -7.95 -26.10
CA ALA A 2 7.82 -8.08 -24.66
C ALA A 2 7.06 -6.99 -23.88
N SER A 3 6.50 -7.34 -22.73
CA SER A 3 5.77 -6.43 -21.86
C SER A 3 6.24 -6.53 -20.40
N THR A 4 5.84 -5.57 -19.58
CA THR A 4 6.08 -5.57 -18.12
C THR A 4 4.74 -5.56 -17.38
N ILE A 5 4.53 -6.54 -16.52
CA ILE A 5 3.38 -6.57 -15.62
C ILE A 5 3.71 -5.76 -14.37
N VAL A 6 2.82 -4.85 -13.98
CA VAL A 6 2.88 -4.15 -12.68
C VAL A 6 1.70 -4.63 -11.85
N TRP A 7 1.97 -5.46 -10.84
CA TRP A 7 0.93 -6.08 -10.01
C TRP A 7 0.65 -5.24 -8.76
N PHE A 8 -0.53 -4.60 -8.78
CA PHE A 8 -1.09 -3.81 -7.70
C PHE A 8 -1.82 -4.69 -6.67
N ARG A 9 -1.64 -4.37 -5.40
CA ARG A 9 -2.31 -4.97 -4.23
C ARG A 9 -2.79 -3.87 -3.26
N GLN A 10 -1.97 -3.54 -2.26
CA GLN A 10 -2.21 -2.50 -1.24
C GLN A 10 -1.45 -1.21 -1.56
N ASP A 11 -1.39 -0.85 -2.83
CA ASP A 11 -0.60 0.25 -3.39
C ASP A 11 -1.35 0.92 -4.55
N LEU A 12 -2.66 1.12 -4.38
CA LEU A 12 -3.62 1.54 -5.41
C LEU A 12 -3.49 3.04 -5.78
N ARG A 13 -2.29 3.46 -6.20
CA ARG A 13 -1.92 4.81 -6.61
C ARG A 13 -0.92 4.81 -7.76
N LEU A 14 -0.85 5.93 -8.49
CA LEU A 14 0.13 6.12 -9.56
C LEU A 14 1.29 7.04 -9.16
N ALA A 15 1.06 8.02 -8.28
CA ALA A 15 2.13 8.81 -7.71
C ALA A 15 2.92 7.98 -6.70
N ASP A 16 4.22 8.25 -6.62
CA ASP A 16 5.11 7.63 -5.66
C ASP A 16 4.96 6.11 -5.53
N ASN A 17 4.86 5.41 -6.66
CA ASN A 17 4.72 3.97 -6.72
C ASN A 17 6.00 3.34 -7.32
N PRO A 18 6.94 2.84 -6.50
CA PRO A 18 8.24 2.37 -6.99
C PRO A 18 8.15 1.18 -7.95
N ALA A 19 7.24 0.22 -7.74
CA ALA A 19 7.02 -0.87 -8.69
C ALA A 19 6.55 -0.37 -10.07
N LEU A 20 5.69 0.64 -10.11
CA LEU A 20 5.28 1.28 -11.36
C LEU A 20 6.45 2.02 -12.01
N GLN A 21 7.29 2.71 -11.23
CA GLN A 21 8.49 3.39 -11.76
C GLN A 21 9.49 2.39 -12.35
N GLU A 22 9.69 1.23 -11.73
CA GLU A 22 10.51 0.13 -12.29
C GLU A 22 9.93 -0.41 -13.61
N GLY A 23 8.59 -0.51 -13.68
CA GLY A 23 7.90 -0.86 -14.92
C GLY A 23 8.10 0.18 -16.02
N ILE A 24 8.07 1.47 -15.70
CA ILE A 24 8.33 2.56 -16.65
C ILE A 24 9.78 2.57 -17.10
N ALA A 25 10.72 2.32 -16.18
CA ALA A 25 12.15 2.30 -16.47
C ALA A 25 12.54 1.19 -17.47
N SER A 26 11.77 0.10 -17.57
CA SER A 26 11.98 -0.94 -18.58
C SER A 26 11.78 -0.45 -20.02
N LYS A 27 11.05 0.67 -20.19
CA LYS A 27 10.59 1.21 -21.48
C LYS A 27 9.71 0.24 -22.28
N LEU A 28 9.29 -0.90 -21.73
CA LEU A 28 8.36 -1.82 -22.34
C LEU A 28 6.91 -1.36 -22.14
N PRO A 29 5.95 -1.86 -22.94
CA PRO A 29 4.54 -1.75 -22.64
C PRO A 29 4.21 -2.28 -21.23
N ILE A 30 3.43 -1.51 -20.47
CA ILE A 30 3.05 -1.81 -19.08
C ILE A 30 1.64 -2.39 -19.05
N ILE A 31 1.47 -3.46 -18.27
CA ILE A 31 0.20 -4.09 -17.97
C ILE A 31 -0.07 -3.94 -16.47
N PRO A 32 -0.86 -2.93 -16.07
CA PRO A 32 -1.32 -2.79 -14.70
C PRO A 32 -2.27 -3.95 -14.37
N LEU A 33 -1.93 -4.75 -13.36
CA LEU A 33 -2.67 -5.94 -12.97
C LEU A 33 -3.18 -5.81 -11.54
N TYR A 34 -4.43 -6.18 -11.31
CA TYR A 34 -4.96 -6.51 -10.00
C TYR A 34 -5.48 -7.97 -10.02
N ILE A 35 -5.14 -8.72 -8.97
CA ILE A 35 -5.59 -10.10 -8.80
C ILE A 35 -6.46 -10.16 -7.54
N ASP A 36 -7.74 -10.53 -7.72
CA ASP A 36 -8.62 -10.92 -6.63
C ASP A 36 -8.23 -12.34 -6.17
N ASP A 37 -7.33 -12.39 -5.18
CA ASP A 37 -6.87 -13.61 -4.49
C ASP A 37 -7.81 -13.98 -3.33
N SER A 38 -9.10 -13.70 -3.45
CA SER A 38 -10.08 -14.13 -2.43
C SER A 38 -10.33 -15.63 -2.53
N ARG A 39 -9.48 -16.40 -1.85
CA ARG A 39 -9.69 -17.84 -1.66
C ARG A 39 -10.79 -18.05 -0.62
N GLU A 40 -11.78 -18.88 -0.90
CA GLU A 40 -12.87 -19.21 0.04
C GLU A 40 -12.35 -19.86 1.35
N ASN A 41 -11.12 -20.38 1.34
CA ASN A 41 -10.47 -21.13 2.42
C ASN A 41 -9.34 -20.39 3.15
N GLU A 42 -9.18 -19.08 2.96
CA GLU A 42 -8.11 -18.33 3.65
C GLU A 42 -8.28 -18.27 5.17
N GLU A 43 -7.16 -18.18 5.90
CA GLU A 43 -7.12 -18.03 7.35
C GLU A 43 -7.97 -16.82 7.79
N ALA A 44 -8.69 -16.97 8.91
CA ALA A 44 -9.74 -16.02 9.28
C ALA A 44 -9.26 -14.56 9.42
N TYR A 45 -7.98 -14.33 9.72
CA TYR A 45 -7.43 -12.99 9.95
C TYR A 45 -7.09 -12.22 8.66
N SER A 46 -6.92 -12.89 7.51
CA SER A 46 -6.61 -12.20 6.24
C SER A 46 -7.86 -11.77 5.47
N ARG A 47 -9.04 -12.27 5.86
CA ARG A 47 -10.28 -12.04 5.11
C ARG A 47 -10.76 -10.59 5.27
N PRO A 48 -10.89 -9.82 4.16
CA PRO A 48 -11.38 -8.46 4.24
C PRO A 48 -12.87 -8.41 4.64
N GLY A 49 -13.20 -7.56 5.60
CA GLY A 49 -14.58 -7.28 6.02
C GLY A 49 -15.37 -6.50 4.96
N GLY A 50 -16.68 -6.37 5.16
CA GLY A 50 -17.58 -5.71 4.20
C GLY A 50 -17.23 -4.24 3.91
N ALA A 51 -16.76 -3.49 4.91
CA ALA A 51 -16.30 -2.11 4.73
C ALA A 51 -15.02 -2.05 3.89
N THR A 52 -14.06 -2.94 4.16
CA THR A 52 -12.81 -3.07 3.39
C THR A 52 -13.11 -3.40 1.93
N LYS A 53 -14.04 -4.34 1.67
CA LYS A 53 -14.46 -4.68 0.30
C LYS A 53 -15.17 -3.52 -0.41
N TRP A 54 -16.03 -2.78 0.29
CA TRP A 54 -16.65 -1.57 -0.25
C TRP A 54 -15.58 -0.54 -0.65
N TRP A 55 -14.60 -0.30 0.21
CA TRP A 55 -13.51 0.63 -0.06
C TRP A 55 -12.70 0.19 -1.27
N LEU A 56 -12.22 -1.06 -1.26
CA LEU A 56 -11.44 -1.67 -2.34
C LEU A 56 -12.14 -1.55 -3.70
N HIS A 57 -13.45 -1.81 -3.77
CA HIS A 57 -14.22 -1.65 -5.00
C HIS A 57 -14.05 -0.25 -5.61
N HIS A 58 -14.27 0.79 -4.81
CA HIS A 58 -14.16 2.19 -5.27
C HIS A 58 -12.70 2.60 -5.54
N SER A 59 -11.73 2.07 -4.78
CA SER A 59 -10.31 2.30 -5.03
C SER A 59 -9.87 1.75 -6.39
N LEU A 60 -10.29 0.52 -6.73
CA LEU A 60 -10.00 -0.09 -8.02
C LEU A 60 -10.64 0.70 -9.16
N MET A 61 -11.89 1.17 -8.99
CA MET A 61 -12.56 2.01 -9.98
C MET A 61 -11.81 3.35 -10.19
N SER A 62 -11.35 3.95 -9.09
CA SER A 62 -10.56 5.18 -9.16
C SER A 62 -9.23 4.95 -9.86
N LEU A 63 -8.52 3.86 -9.54
CA LEU A 63 -7.25 3.51 -10.17
C LEU A 63 -7.41 3.27 -11.67
N ASP A 64 -8.40 2.47 -12.08
CA ASP A 64 -8.69 2.20 -13.49
C ASP A 64 -9.04 3.50 -14.25
N THR A 65 -9.79 4.40 -13.63
CA THR A 65 -10.09 5.73 -14.19
C THR A 65 -8.81 6.54 -14.43
N GLU A 66 -7.89 6.56 -13.46
CA GLU A 66 -6.61 7.28 -13.59
C GLU A 66 -5.67 6.63 -14.62
N LEU A 67 -5.68 5.30 -14.73
CA LEU A 67 -4.94 4.57 -15.77
C LEU A 67 -5.48 4.88 -17.17
N LYS A 68 -6.81 4.92 -17.35
CA LYS A 68 -7.48 5.30 -18.61
C LYS A 68 -7.11 6.69 -19.09
N LYS A 69 -7.04 7.67 -18.19
CA LYS A 69 -6.57 9.03 -18.51
C LYS A 69 -5.13 9.07 -19.06
N ARG A 70 -4.32 8.04 -18.76
CA ARG A 70 -2.91 7.91 -19.18
C ARG A 70 -2.74 6.96 -20.36
N GLY A 71 -3.82 6.53 -21.00
CA GLY A 71 -3.82 5.64 -22.16
C GLY A 71 -3.78 4.15 -21.81
N SER A 72 -3.93 3.77 -20.54
CA SER A 72 -3.91 2.39 -20.06
C SER A 72 -5.25 1.95 -19.49
N ARG A 73 -5.27 0.82 -18.79
CA ARG A 73 -6.42 0.31 -18.02
C ARG A 73 -5.91 -0.67 -16.98
N LEU A 74 -6.72 -0.89 -15.95
CA LEU A 74 -6.48 -1.97 -15.02
C LEU A 74 -6.92 -3.30 -15.64
N ILE A 75 -6.02 -4.29 -15.65
CA ILE A 75 -6.35 -5.67 -15.94
C ILE A 75 -6.72 -6.34 -14.63
N VAL A 76 -7.90 -6.96 -14.60
CA VAL A 76 -8.43 -7.65 -13.42
C VAL A 76 -8.49 -9.15 -13.70
N ARG A 77 -7.92 -9.92 -12.78
CA ARG A 77 -7.98 -11.38 -12.73
C ARG A 77 -8.52 -11.82 -11.38
N ARG A 78 -9.00 -13.07 -11.31
CA ARG A 78 -9.37 -13.73 -10.05
C ARG A 78 -8.71 -15.09 -10.01
N GLY A 79 -8.24 -15.48 -8.83
CA GLY A 79 -7.63 -16.78 -8.59
C GLY A 79 -6.27 -16.67 -7.91
N PRO A 80 -5.62 -17.83 -7.65
CA PRO A 80 -4.31 -17.87 -7.01
C PRO A 80 -3.26 -17.14 -7.87
N PRO A 81 -2.50 -16.17 -7.32
CA PRO A 81 -1.45 -15.48 -8.05
C PRO A 81 -0.40 -16.43 -8.67
N GLU A 82 -0.18 -17.59 -8.06
CA GLU A 82 0.72 -18.64 -8.54
C GLU A 82 0.26 -19.30 -9.84
N GLN A 83 -1.02 -19.17 -10.20
CA GLN A 83 -1.58 -19.63 -11.47
C GLN A 83 -1.75 -18.45 -12.43
N VAL A 84 -2.36 -17.37 -11.93
CA VAL A 84 -2.71 -16.19 -12.74
C VAL A 84 -1.48 -15.50 -13.33
N LEU A 85 -0.39 -15.35 -12.57
CA LEU A 85 0.81 -14.66 -13.09
C LEU A 85 1.49 -15.47 -14.20
N PRO A 86 1.79 -16.77 -14.05
CA PRO A 86 2.28 -17.61 -15.14
C PRO A 86 1.43 -17.54 -16.41
N GLU A 87 0.10 -17.65 -16.29
CA GLU A 87 -0.82 -17.60 -17.42
C GLU A 87 -0.78 -16.25 -18.13
N LEU A 88 -0.82 -15.16 -17.37
CA LEU A 88 -0.78 -13.82 -17.95
C LEU A 88 0.58 -13.52 -18.59
N ILE A 89 1.68 -13.97 -17.97
CA ILE A 89 3.03 -13.85 -18.55
C ILE A 89 3.07 -14.48 -19.94
N ASP A 90 2.51 -15.69 -20.08
CA ASP A 90 2.48 -16.41 -21.35
C ASP A 90 1.52 -15.71 -22.35
N GLU A 91 0.33 -15.26 -21.89
CA GLU A 91 -0.67 -14.53 -22.70
C GLU A 91 -0.09 -13.28 -23.36
N VAL A 92 0.75 -12.52 -22.63
CA VAL A 92 1.23 -11.19 -23.08
C VAL A 92 2.73 -11.14 -23.34
N SER A 93 3.39 -12.31 -23.33
CA SER A 93 4.84 -12.45 -23.47
C SER A 93 5.59 -11.48 -22.55
N ALA A 94 5.27 -11.47 -21.26
CA ALA A 94 5.89 -10.58 -20.30
C ALA A 94 7.24 -11.12 -19.82
N ASP A 95 8.31 -10.36 -20.04
CA ASP A 95 9.65 -10.75 -19.57
C ASP A 95 9.92 -10.26 -18.14
N ARG A 96 9.05 -9.40 -17.62
CA ARG A 96 9.21 -8.76 -16.31
C ARG A 96 7.90 -8.63 -15.53
N VAL A 97 7.96 -8.88 -14.23
CA VAL A 97 6.90 -8.57 -13.26
C VAL A 97 7.44 -7.69 -12.14
N CYS A 98 6.77 -6.57 -11.89
CA CYS A 98 7.08 -5.63 -10.82
C CYS A 98 5.93 -5.57 -9.80
N TRP A 99 6.24 -5.54 -8.50
CA TRP A 99 5.25 -5.27 -7.45
C TRP A 99 5.86 -4.56 -6.24
N ASN A 100 5.02 -3.88 -5.45
CA ASN A 100 5.44 -3.38 -4.15
C ASN A 100 5.23 -4.45 -3.07
N ARG A 101 6.17 -4.53 -2.12
CA ARG A 101 6.15 -5.51 -1.03
C ARG A 101 4.95 -5.27 -0.11
N CYS A 102 4.35 -6.36 0.34
CA CYS A 102 3.45 -6.38 1.49
C CYS A 102 4.14 -7.19 2.61
N TYR A 103 3.86 -6.85 3.86
CA TYR A 103 4.66 -7.29 5.01
C TYR A 103 3.92 -8.25 5.93
N GLU A 104 2.70 -8.67 5.56
CA GLU A 104 2.01 -9.73 6.26
C GLU A 104 2.67 -11.09 5.98
N PRO A 105 2.71 -12.03 6.96
CA PRO A 105 3.42 -13.30 6.80
C PRO A 105 3.02 -14.10 5.56
N LEU A 106 1.72 -14.23 5.30
CA LEU A 106 1.21 -14.93 4.11
C LEU A 106 1.63 -14.26 2.79
N SER A 107 1.63 -12.92 2.76
CA SER A 107 2.09 -12.14 1.61
C SER A 107 3.57 -12.37 1.34
N ILE A 108 4.40 -12.38 2.39
CA ILE A 108 5.85 -12.60 2.28
C ILE A 108 6.15 -14.01 1.75
N GLU A 109 5.49 -15.03 2.29
CA GLU A 109 5.67 -16.43 1.86
C GLU A 109 5.28 -16.61 0.40
N ARG A 110 4.09 -16.11 0.01
CA ARG A 110 3.61 -16.12 -1.37
C ARG A 110 4.60 -15.43 -2.31
N ASP A 111 5.00 -14.20 -1.99
CA ASP A 111 5.87 -13.40 -2.85
C ASP A 111 7.25 -14.05 -3.01
N LYS A 112 7.77 -14.73 -1.97
CA LYS A 112 9.01 -15.51 -2.04
C LYS A 112 8.86 -16.70 -2.99
N GLY A 113 7.77 -17.46 -2.87
CA GLY A 113 7.46 -18.58 -3.75
C GLY A 113 7.33 -18.14 -5.21
N LEU A 114 6.53 -17.10 -5.47
CA LEU A 114 6.35 -16.51 -6.80
C LEU A 114 7.67 -16.06 -7.41
N LYS A 115 8.51 -15.34 -6.66
CA LYS A 115 9.80 -14.86 -7.15
C LYS A 115 10.72 -16.01 -7.56
N GLN A 116 10.73 -17.09 -6.80
CA GLN A 116 11.49 -18.30 -7.13
C GLN A 116 10.94 -18.98 -8.39
N THR A 117 9.64 -19.26 -8.44
CA THR A 117 9.00 -19.99 -9.55
C THR A 117 9.08 -19.20 -10.86
N LEU A 118 8.76 -17.91 -10.86
CA LEU A 118 8.83 -17.07 -12.06
C LEU A 118 10.27 -16.85 -12.52
N GLY A 119 11.22 -16.70 -11.60
CA GLY A 119 12.64 -16.60 -11.92
C GLY A 119 13.19 -17.87 -12.61
N GLN A 120 12.75 -19.06 -12.19
CA GLN A 120 13.11 -20.33 -12.84
C GLN A 120 12.56 -20.44 -14.28
N ARG A 121 11.48 -19.72 -14.60
CA ARG A 121 10.92 -19.62 -15.96
C ARG A 121 11.61 -18.55 -16.82
N GLY A 122 12.61 -17.84 -16.27
CA GLY A 122 13.33 -16.78 -16.97
C GLY A 122 12.66 -15.41 -16.92
N THR A 123 11.57 -15.24 -16.15
CA THR A 123 10.93 -13.93 -15.96
C THR A 123 11.68 -13.12 -14.90
N GLU A 124 12.02 -11.87 -15.20
CA GLU A 124 12.61 -10.96 -14.23
C GLU A 124 11.56 -10.49 -13.22
N VAL A 125 11.81 -10.71 -11.92
CA VAL A 125 10.87 -10.33 -10.86
C VAL A 125 11.48 -9.27 -9.94
N LEU A 126 10.87 -8.09 -9.92
CA LEU A 126 11.31 -6.94 -9.15
C LEU A 126 10.28 -6.55 -8.08
N SER A 127 10.67 -6.68 -6.82
CA SER A 127 9.89 -6.16 -5.69
C SER A 127 10.51 -4.85 -5.17
N ARG A 128 9.71 -3.86 -4.77
CA ARG A 128 10.19 -2.61 -4.16
C ARG A 128 9.46 -2.28 -2.85
N ASN A 129 10.06 -1.44 -2.03
CA ASN A 129 9.35 -0.80 -0.92
C ASN A 129 8.40 0.25 -1.51
N GLY A 130 7.10 0.10 -1.30
CA GLY A 130 6.12 1.15 -1.64
C GLY A 130 5.13 1.42 -0.51
N ALA A 131 5.26 0.74 0.62
CA ALA A 131 4.30 0.82 1.72
C ALA A 131 4.88 1.45 2.99
N LEU A 132 6.21 1.49 3.12
CA LEU A 132 6.92 1.93 4.32
C LEU A 132 7.90 3.05 4.00
N LEU A 133 8.25 3.85 5.00
CA LEU A 133 9.33 4.84 4.91
C LEU A 133 10.69 4.16 4.82
N VAL A 134 10.90 3.10 5.62
CA VAL A 134 12.15 2.34 5.71
C VAL A 134 11.83 0.85 5.80
N GLU A 135 12.70 -0.02 5.26
CA GLU A 135 12.46 -1.45 5.37
C GLU A 135 12.60 -1.96 6.81
N PRO A 136 11.77 -2.93 7.27
CA PRO A 136 11.83 -3.40 8.66
C PRO A 136 13.18 -4.00 9.08
N TRP A 137 13.93 -4.55 8.14
CA TRP A 137 15.26 -5.12 8.41
C TRP A 137 16.39 -4.08 8.42
N GLU A 138 16.15 -2.87 7.91
CA GLU A 138 17.14 -1.78 7.89
C GLU A 138 17.20 -1.04 9.24
N ILE A 139 16.14 -1.11 10.06
CA ILE A 139 16.06 -0.48 11.37
C ILE A 139 16.34 -1.49 12.48
N GLN A 140 17.52 -1.39 13.10
CA GLN A 140 17.94 -2.31 14.16
C GLN A 140 18.42 -1.57 15.42
N THR A 141 18.37 -2.27 16.55
CA THR A 141 19.00 -1.80 17.79
C THR A 141 20.51 -1.77 17.61
N ARG A 142 21.21 -1.03 18.50
CA ARG A 142 22.70 -1.03 18.53
C ARG A 142 23.32 -2.42 18.74
N THR A 143 22.54 -3.39 19.22
CA THR A 143 22.95 -4.78 19.44
C THR A 143 22.52 -5.72 18.32
N GLY A 144 21.96 -5.21 17.21
CA GLY A 144 21.61 -6.00 16.01
C GLY A 144 20.26 -6.73 16.08
N GLY A 145 19.35 -6.34 16.98
CA GLY A 145 18.03 -6.95 17.13
C GLY A 145 16.88 -6.00 16.76
N PRO A 146 15.64 -6.51 16.66
CA PRO A 146 14.47 -5.68 16.38
C PRO A 146 14.08 -4.81 17.58
N TYR A 147 13.58 -3.61 17.32
CA TYR A 147 12.95 -2.81 18.36
C TYR A 147 11.60 -3.39 18.79
N GLN A 148 11.39 -3.47 20.10
CA GLN A 148 10.08 -3.80 20.72
C GLN A 148 9.48 -2.64 21.52
N VAL A 149 10.18 -1.51 21.58
CA VAL A 149 9.72 -0.29 22.27
C VAL A 149 9.73 0.87 21.27
N PHE A 150 8.64 1.61 21.22
CA PHE A 150 8.44 2.68 20.24
C PHE A 150 9.45 3.83 20.37
N SER A 151 9.69 4.33 21.59
CA SER A 151 10.55 5.51 21.78
C SER A 151 11.97 5.37 21.20
N PRO A 152 12.71 4.26 21.40
CA PRO A 152 13.99 4.07 20.72
C PRO A 152 13.85 3.79 19.22
N PHE A 153 12.79 3.11 18.76
CA PHE A 153 12.51 2.95 17.32
C PHE A 153 12.31 4.30 16.63
N TRP A 154 11.52 5.20 17.23
CA TRP A 154 11.32 6.57 16.76
C TRP A 154 12.64 7.34 16.64
N ARG A 155 13.51 7.22 17.64
CA ARG A 155 14.83 7.87 17.60
C ARG A 155 15.67 7.37 16.44
N ALA A 156 15.69 6.06 16.19
CA ALA A 156 16.39 5.47 15.04
C ALA A 156 15.79 5.94 13.71
N MET A 157 14.46 5.95 13.56
CA MET A 157 13.80 6.43 12.33
C MET A 157 14.17 7.87 11.96
N LYS A 158 14.40 8.74 12.96
CA LYS A 158 14.84 10.13 12.73
C LYS A 158 16.26 10.27 12.20
N GLU A 159 17.07 9.22 12.25
CA GLU A 159 18.43 9.23 11.69
C GLU A 159 18.42 8.91 10.19
N HIS A 160 17.27 8.49 9.64
CA HIS A 160 17.10 8.22 8.22
C HIS A 160 16.63 9.46 7.46
N SER A 161 17.17 9.64 6.26
CA SER A 161 16.63 10.59 5.28
C SER A 161 15.61 9.86 4.40
N PHE A 162 14.44 10.46 4.21
CA PHE A 162 13.38 9.90 3.37
C PHE A 162 13.41 10.58 2.01
N PRO A 163 13.57 9.83 0.90
CA PRO A 163 13.65 10.42 -0.43
C PRO A 163 12.36 11.17 -0.79
N GLU A 164 12.48 12.18 -1.63
CA GLU A 164 11.32 12.92 -2.14
C GLU A 164 10.40 11.98 -2.94
N PRO A 165 9.07 12.11 -2.77
CA PRO A 165 8.11 11.26 -3.46
C PRO A 165 8.10 11.55 -4.97
N SER A 166 8.03 10.49 -5.77
CA SER A 166 8.00 10.63 -7.23
C SER A 166 6.61 11.06 -7.74
N SER A 167 6.58 11.84 -8.82
CA SER A 167 5.33 12.25 -9.47
C SER A 167 4.68 11.09 -10.24
N ALA A 168 3.34 11.10 -10.35
CA ALA A 168 2.63 10.17 -11.22
C ALA A 168 3.03 10.36 -12.69
N PRO A 169 3.13 9.26 -13.48
CA PRO A 169 3.43 9.36 -14.91
C PRO A 169 2.34 10.11 -15.67
N ARG A 170 2.71 10.87 -16.70
CA ARG A 170 1.74 11.59 -17.56
C ARG A 170 1.07 10.69 -18.60
N LYS A 171 1.77 9.64 -19.06
CA LYS A 171 1.31 8.64 -20.02
C LYS A 171 1.96 7.30 -19.70
N LEU A 172 1.30 6.21 -20.07
CA LEU A 172 1.86 4.86 -20.00
C LEU A 172 1.94 4.28 -21.40
N ARG A 173 3.03 3.58 -21.70
CA ARG A 173 3.11 2.73 -22.89
C ARG A 173 2.28 1.48 -22.61
N THR A 174 1.40 1.10 -23.52
CA THR A 174 0.53 -0.08 -23.37
C THR A 174 0.67 -1.01 -24.57
N PRO A 175 0.43 -2.32 -24.40
CA PRO A 175 0.44 -3.24 -25.53
C PRO A 175 -0.71 -2.91 -26.48
N GLU A 176 -0.52 -3.24 -27.77
CA GLU A 176 -1.55 -3.07 -28.80
C GLU A 176 -2.72 -4.03 -28.55
N GLU A 177 -2.40 -5.31 -28.36
CA GLU A 177 -3.36 -6.32 -27.93
C GLU A 177 -3.59 -6.22 -26.43
N ARG A 178 -4.86 -6.16 -26.05
CA ARG A 178 -5.26 -6.08 -24.64
C ARG A 178 -5.58 -7.48 -24.16
N PRO A 179 -4.96 -7.95 -23.07
CA PRO A 179 -5.34 -9.22 -22.50
C PRO A 179 -6.81 -9.18 -22.06
N HIS A 180 -7.40 -10.37 -21.87
CA HIS A 180 -8.72 -10.49 -21.27
C HIS A 180 -8.75 -9.74 -19.93
N SER A 181 -9.92 -9.38 -19.39
CA SER A 181 -10.01 -8.78 -18.05
C SER A 181 -11.45 -8.88 -17.56
N LEU A 182 -11.60 -9.24 -16.28
CA LEU A 182 -12.85 -9.04 -15.57
C LEU A 182 -13.16 -7.54 -15.45
N THR A 183 -14.42 -7.23 -15.26
CA THR A 183 -14.90 -5.95 -14.72
C THR A 183 -14.75 -5.92 -13.20
N ILE A 184 -14.72 -4.73 -12.62
CA ILE A 184 -14.61 -4.58 -11.15
C ILE A 184 -15.92 -5.03 -10.48
N GLU A 185 -17.05 -4.92 -11.17
CA GLU A 185 -18.36 -5.38 -10.73
C GLU A 185 -18.42 -6.91 -10.61
N GLU A 186 -17.76 -7.65 -11.51
CA GLU A 186 -17.63 -9.10 -11.44
C GLU A 186 -16.86 -9.57 -10.18
N LEU A 187 -16.10 -8.67 -9.55
CA LEU A 187 -15.47 -8.94 -8.26
C LEU A 187 -16.49 -9.11 -7.12
N LYS A 188 -17.74 -8.64 -7.29
CA LYS A 188 -18.84 -8.76 -6.30
C LYS A 188 -18.43 -8.31 -4.89
N LEU A 189 -17.60 -7.27 -4.81
CA LEU A 189 -17.05 -6.74 -3.56
C LEU A 189 -18.09 -5.97 -2.73
N LEU A 190 -19.09 -5.35 -3.38
CA LEU A 190 -20.08 -4.56 -2.68
C LEU A 190 -21.02 -5.44 -1.83
N PRO A 191 -21.31 -5.05 -0.57
CA PRO A 191 -22.27 -5.76 0.26
C PRO A 191 -23.66 -5.84 -0.38
N ARG A 192 -24.33 -7.00 -0.26
CA ARG A 192 -25.71 -7.17 -0.77
C ARG A 192 -26.71 -6.27 -0.04
N ILE A 193 -26.56 -6.14 1.28
CA ILE A 193 -27.35 -5.24 2.12
C ILE A 193 -26.67 -3.87 2.12
N LYS A 194 -27.38 -2.82 1.70
CA LYS A 194 -26.85 -1.46 1.53
C LYS A 194 -26.67 -0.69 2.85
N TRP A 195 -26.09 -1.32 3.87
CA TRP A 195 -25.77 -0.65 5.14
C TRP A 195 -24.68 0.44 4.98
N HIS A 196 -23.94 0.41 3.89
CA HIS A 196 -22.85 1.34 3.57
C HIS A 196 -23.31 2.66 2.92
N ALA A 197 -24.61 3.00 2.98
CA ALA A 197 -25.16 4.18 2.30
C ALA A 197 -24.47 5.49 2.73
N GLN A 198 -24.23 5.68 4.02
CA GLN A 198 -23.56 6.88 4.54
C GLN A 198 -22.07 6.96 4.18
N PHE A 199 -21.45 5.87 3.72
CA PHE A 199 -20.04 5.91 3.34
C PHE A 199 -19.81 6.79 2.12
N TYR A 200 -20.75 6.84 1.17
CA TYR A 200 -20.66 7.67 -0.02
C TYR A 200 -20.61 9.17 0.27
N GLU A 201 -21.22 9.60 1.38
CA GLU A 201 -21.23 11.00 1.81
C GLU A 201 -19.94 11.37 2.56
N ASN A 202 -19.39 10.40 3.31
CA ASN A 202 -18.32 10.65 4.27
C ASN A 202 -16.92 10.27 3.75
N TRP A 203 -16.84 9.41 2.74
CA TRP A 203 -15.59 8.83 2.26
C TRP A 203 -15.53 8.86 0.74
N LYS A 204 -14.33 9.12 0.22
CA LYS A 204 -14.05 9.01 -1.21
C LYS A 204 -12.79 8.18 -1.41
N PRO A 205 -12.89 6.85 -1.59
CA PRO A 205 -11.74 6.01 -1.87
C PRO A 205 -10.98 6.43 -3.14
N GLY A 206 -9.70 6.05 -3.20
CA GLY A 206 -8.79 6.33 -4.30
C GLY A 206 -7.83 7.49 -4.05
N GLU A 207 -6.77 7.55 -4.86
CA GLU A 207 -5.67 8.53 -4.77
C GLU A 207 -6.15 10.00 -4.75
N ALA A 208 -7.19 10.35 -5.52
CA ALA A 208 -7.75 11.70 -5.52
C ALA A 208 -8.44 12.04 -4.18
N GLY A 209 -9.09 11.06 -3.54
CA GLY A 209 -9.67 11.24 -2.21
C GLY A 209 -8.61 11.37 -1.14
N ALA A 210 -7.54 10.55 -1.21
CA ALA A 210 -6.42 10.61 -0.29
C ALA A 210 -5.76 12.01 -0.30
N ASN A 211 -5.48 12.55 -1.49
CA ASN A 211 -4.91 13.89 -1.63
C ASN A 211 -5.85 14.97 -1.08
N ARG A 212 -7.16 14.87 -1.32
CA ARG A 212 -8.13 15.83 -0.77
C ARG A 212 -8.16 15.82 0.76
N GLU A 213 -8.12 14.63 1.38
CA GLU A 213 -8.09 14.51 2.83
C GLU A 213 -6.78 15.05 3.42
N LEU A 214 -5.66 14.82 2.74
CA LEU A 214 -4.37 15.40 3.10
C LEU A 214 -4.41 16.93 3.00
N ASP A 215 -4.85 17.51 1.88
CA ASP A 215 -4.95 18.96 1.69
C ASP A 215 -5.83 19.63 2.74
N ARG A 216 -6.99 19.01 3.04
CA ARG A 216 -7.89 19.47 4.11
C ARG A 216 -7.17 19.50 5.45
N PHE A 217 -6.43 18.44 5.77
CA PHE A 217 -5.69 18.32 7.02
C PHE A 217 -4.54 19.35 7.10
N LEU A 218 -3.79 19.55 6.02
CA LEU A 218 -2.67 20.50 5.98
C LEU A 218 -3.10 21.96 6.13
N LYS A 219 -4.28 22.32 5.60
CA LYS A 219 -4.80 23.70 5.70
C LYS A 219 -5.05 24.17 7.13
N ARG A 220 -5.44 23.26 8.04
CA ARG A 220 -5.81 23.63 9.41
C ARG A 220 -5.44 22.57 10.44
N GLY A 221 -5.90 21.34 10.23
CA GLY A 221 -5.80 20.26 11.21
C GLY A 221 -4.36 19.97 11.69
N ILE A 222 -3.35 20.08 10.83
CA ILE A 222 -1.96 19.83 11.22
C ILE A 222 -1.45 20.78 12.31
N ARG A 223 -1.90 22.05 12.33
CA ARG A 223 -1.44 23.06 13.30
C ARG A 223 -2.08 22.89 14.67
N GLU A 224 -3.28 22.34 14.71
CA GLU A 224 -4.07 22.10 15.93
C GLU A 224 -3.96 20.62 16.40
N TYR A 225 -3.24 19.78 15.64
CA TYR A 225 -3.26 18.33 15.80
C TYR A 225 -2.83 17.87 17.20
N LYS A 226 -1.83 18.53 17.80
CA LYS A 226 -1.29 18.13 19.10
C LYS A 226 -2.35 18.20 20.19
N GLU A 227 -3.18 19.24 20.14
CA GLU A 227 -4.26 19.53 21.09
C GLU A 227 -5.54 18.75 20.75
N ASP A 228 -5.89 18.65 19.46
CA ASP A 228 -7.19 18.12 19.03
C ASP A 228 -7.20 16.60 18.80
N ARG A 229 -6.04 15.93 18.67
CA ARG A 229 -5.99 14.47 18.38
C ARG A 229 -6.66 13.60 19.44
N ASP A 230 -6.77 14.09 20.67
CA ASP A 230 -7.37 13.39 21.80
C ASP A 230 -8.86 13.79 21.99
N ARG A 231 -9.43 14.57 21.06
CA ARG A 231 -10.81 15.09 21.09
C ARG A 231 -11.70 14.46 20.00
N PRO A 232 -12.52 13.44 20.33
CA PRO A 232 -13.35 12.75 19.35
C PRO A 232 -14.53 13.60 18.83
N ASP A 233 -14.89 14.67 19.54
CA ASP A 233 -15.93 15.62 19.15
C ASP A 233 -15.47 16.64 18.09
N HIS A 234 -14.17 16.69 17.79
CA HIS A 234 -13.58 17.58 16.79
C HIS A 234 -13.05 16.79 15.59
N THR A 235 -13.08 17.42 14.42
CA THR A 235 -12.42 16.86 13.23
C THR A 235 -10.93 17.23 13.22
N GLY A 236 -10.21 16.80 14.25
CA GLY A 236 -8.79 17.15 14.47
C GLY A 236 -7.78 16.24 13.78
N THR A 237 -8.20 15.08 13.25
CA THR A 237 -7.30 14.08 12.66
C THR A 237 -7.35 14.07 11.12
N SER A 238 -6.32 13.49 10.50
CA SER A 238 -6.16 13.50 9.03
C SER A 238 -7.16 12.64 8.27
N ARG A 239 -7.80 11.66 8.93
CA ARG A 239 -8.68 10.65 8.29
C ARG A 239 -8.00 9.88 7.15
N LEU A 240 -6.65 9.81 7.15
CA LEU A 240 -5.87 9.14 6.10
C LEU A 240 -5.65 7.63 6.30
N SER A 241 -6.08 7.06 7.42
CA SER A 241 -5.82 5.65 7.75
C SER A 241 -6.26 4.65 6.67
N PRO A 242 -7.50 4.70 6.11
CA PRO A 242 -7.87 3.77 5.04
C PRO A 242 -7.09 4.04 3.74
N HIS A 243 -6.82 5.30 3.42
CA HIS A 243 -6.00 5.66 2.25
C HIS A 243 -4.57 5.10 2.34
N LEU A 244 -3.94 5.19 3.52
CA LEU A 244 -2.62 4.61 3.80
C LEU A 244 -2.62 3.07 3.83
N HIS A 245 -3.75 2.45 4.21
CA HIS A 245 -3.90 1.00 4.21
C HIS A 245 -3.99 0.43 2.80
N PHE A 246 -4.80 1.03 1.92
CA PHE A 246 -4.91 0.63 0.52
C PHE A 246 -3.79 1.20 -0.37
N GLY A 247 -2.86 1.95 0.23
CA GLY A 247 -1.72 2.58 -0.45
C GLY A 247 -2.12 3.55 -1.55
N GLU A 248 -3.24 4.26 -1.36
CA GLU A 248 -3.74 5.33 -2.22
C GLU A 248 -2.92 6.63 -2.05
N ILE A 249 -2.13 6.69 -0.98
CA ILE A 249 -1.08 7.68 -0.73
C ILE A 249 0.06 6.99 0.02
N SER A 250 1.30 7.32 -0.32
CA SER A 250 2.46 6.76 0.39
C SER A 250 2.73 7.50 1.70
N PRO A 251 3.38 6.85 2.69
CA PRO A 251 3.86 7.56 3.87
C PRO A 251 4.93 8.61 3.50
N GLN A 252 5.73 8.42 2.44
CA GLN A 252 6.67 9.44 1.96
C GLN A 252 5.92 10.71 1.51
N GLN A 253 4.85 10.57 0.74
CA GLN A 253 4.02 11.71 0.29
C GLN A 253 3.46 12.49 1.49
N VAL A 254 2.92 11.78 2.49
CA VAL A 254 2.39 12.41 3.71
C VAL A 254 3.50 13.13 4.48
N TRP A 255 4.64 12.50 4.67
CA TRP A 255 5.77 13.06 5.41
C TRP A 255 6.25 14.38 4.80
N HIS A 256 6.55 14.34 3.50
CA HIS A 256 7.04 15.50 2.76
C HIS A 256 6.00 16.62 2.66
N ALA A 257 4.73 16.28 2.45
CA ALA A 257 3.67 17.29 2.37
C ALA A 257 3.43 18.02 3.71
N VAL A 258 3.52 17.31 4.84
CA VAL A 258 3.43 17.92 6.18
C VAL A 258 4.60 18.88 6.41
N CYS A 259 5.83 18.43 6.14
CA CYS A 259 7.01 19.28 6.33
C CYS A 259 6.96 20.51 5.42
N ALA A 260 6.63 20.33 4.14
CA ALA A 260 6.48 21.43 3.19
C ALA A 260 5.39 22.44 3.63
N SER A 261 4.22 21.97 4.08
CA SER A 261 3.12 22.84 4.51
C SER A 261 3.43 23.67 5.75
N LEU A 262 4.38 23.21 6.58
CA LEU A 262 4.82 23.90 7.79
C LEU A 262 6.14 24.67 7.59
N GLY A 263 6.76 24.58 6.41
CA GLY A 263 8.07 25.18 6.14
C GLY A 263 9.22 24.52 6.89
N GLU A 264 9.08 23.23 7.20
CA GLU A 264 10.05 22.45 7.97
C GLU A 264 10.99 21.63 7.08
N ASN A 265 12.20 21.38 7.59
CA ASN A 265 13.11 20.41 6.98
C ASN A 265 12.58 18.98 7.24
N PRO A 266 12.35 18.16 6.19
CA PRO A 266 11.92 16.76 6.34
C PRO A 266 12.81 15.89 7.22
N GLU A 267 14.10 16.21 7.35
CA GLU A 267 15.05 15.48 8.20
C GLU A 267 14.94 15.85 9.69
N LYS A 268 14.37 17.02 10.01
CA LYS A 268 14.27 17.55 11.37
C LYS A 268 12.93 18.27 11.59
N PRO A 269 11.79 17.58 11.44
CA PRO A 269 10.49 18.17 11.73
C PRO A 269 10.34 18.44 13.23
N SER A 270 9.63 19.52 13.58
CA SER A 270 9.42 19.97 14.96
C SER A 270 7.94 20.25 15.22
N ILE A 271 7.34 21.18 14.47
CA ILE A 271 5.92 21.53 14.52
C ILE A 271 5.06 20.33 14.08
N GLY A 272 5.43 19.67 12.99
CA GLY A 272 4.73 18.50 12.47
C GLY A 272 5.02 17.20 13.24
N GLU A 273 6.01 17.18 14.12
CA GLU A 273 6.45 15.98 14.85
C GLU A 273 5.31 15.20 15.53
N PRO A 274 4.35 15.83 16.24
CA PRO A 274 3.26 15.11 16.91
C PRO A 274 2.44 14.22 15.96
N TYR A 275 2.21 14.69 14.72
CA TYR A 275 1.51 13.95 13.67
C TYR A 275 2.42 12.92 12.99
N LEU A 276 3.63 13.33 12.59
CA LEU A 276 4.59 12.44 11.91
C LEU A 276 4.98 11.24 12.79
N ARG A 277 4.99 11.40 14.11
CA ARG A 277 5.17 10.29 15.06
C ARG A 277 4.07 9.23 14.94
N GLN A 278 2.85 9.59 14.52
CA GLN A 278 1.78 8.62 14.26
C GLN A 278 2.00 7.84 12.96
N ILE A 279 2.61 8.46 11.95
CA ILE A 279 3.06 7.73 10.76
C ILE A 279 4.12 6.70 11.17
N ILE A 280 5.03 7.06 12.07
CA ILE A 280 6.01 6.09 12.61
C ILE A 280 5.37 5.01 13.49
N TRP A 281 4.25 5.27 14.16
CA TRP A 281 3.52 4.19 14.85
C TRP A 281 3.00 3.13 13.86
N ARG A 282 2.60 3.52 12.65
CA ARG A 282 2.26 2.58 11.57
C ARG A 282 3.48 1.77 11.13
N GLU A 283 4.62 2.43 10.92
CA GLU A 283 5.90 1.75 10.60
C GLU A 283 6.27 0.75 11.69
N PHE A 284 6.13 1.14 12.97
CA PHE A 284 6.45 0.29 14.11
C PHE A 284 5.54 -0.93 14.22
N ALA A 285 4.25 -0.79 13.92
CA ALA A 285 3.32 -1.93 13.89
C ALA A 285 3.74 -2.96 12.83
N ILE A 286 4.14 -2.50 11.63
CA ILE A 286 4.60 -3.38 10.55
C ILE A 286 5.98 -3.97 10.89
N HIS A 287 6.86 -3.21 11.53
CA HIS A 287 8.15 -3.69 12.06
C HIS A 287 7.96 -4.85 13.04
N LEU A 288 7.04 -4.71 13.99
CA LEU A 288 6.71 -5.78 14.92
C LEU A 288 6.13 -7.00 14.21
N LEU A 289 5.19 -6.81 13.28
CA LEU A 289 4.60 -7.91 12.52
C LEU A 289 5.66 -8.69 11.72
N TYR A 290 6.57 -7.98 11.06
CA TYR A 290 7.63 -8.58 10.27
C TYR A 290 8.60 -9.42 11.12
N HIS A 291 9.05 -8.88 12.26
CA HIS A 291 10.02 -9.57 13.14
C HIS A 291 9.37 -10.61 14.07
N PHE A 292 8.06 -10.49 14.32
CA PHE A 292 7.29 -11.39 15.17
C PHE A 292 6.02 -11.88 14.44
N PRO A 293 6.15 -12.66 13.34
CA PRO A 293 5.03 -13.02 12.46
C PRO A 293 3.92 -13.83 13.14
N ARG A 294 4.25 -14.56 14.21
CA ARG A 294 3.29 -15.27 15.07
C ARG A 294 2.27 -14.36 15.75
N THR A 295 2.52 -13.05 15.83
CA THR A 295 1.64 -12.08 16.51
C THR A 295 0.26 -11.93 15.89
N VAL A 296 0.07 -12.50 14.70
CA VAL A 296 -1.21 -12.55 14.02
C VAL A 296 -2.21 -13.46 14.73
N THR A 297 -1.73 -14.51 15.41
CA THR A 297 -2.57 -15.50 16.10
C THR A 297 -2.17 -15.74 17.55
N GLU A 298 -0.98 -15.29 17.96
CA GLU A 298 -0.45 -15.45 19.31
C GLU A 298 -0.11 -14.10 19.96
N PRO A 299 -0.16 -13.98 21.29
CA PRO A 299 0.32 -12.78 21.97
C PRO A 299 1.81 -12.54 21.73
N LEU A 300 2.21 -11.27 21.53
CA LEU A 300 3.63 -10.89 21.39
C LEU A 300 4.47 -11.35 22.58
N ARG A 301 3.93 -11.24 23.80
CA ARG A 301 4.56 -11.80 25.00
C ARG A 301 3.94 -13.15 25.32
N GLY A 302 4.77 -14.18 25.30
CA GLY A 302 4.34 -15.56 25.55
C GLY A 302 3.67 -15.77 26.91
N GLU A 303 3.98 -14.94 27.92
CA GLU A 303 3.34 -14.97 29.25
C GLU A 303 1.81 -14.83 29.18
N TYR A 304 1.28 -14.09 28.20
CA TYR A 304 -0.16 -13.90 28.01
C TYR A 304 -0.85 -15.04 27.25
N SER A 305 -0.11 -16.02 26.73
CA SER A 305 -0.72 -17.18 26.04
C SER A 305 -1.58 -18.06 26.96
N ARG A 306 -1.42 -17.89 28.29
CA ARG A 306 -2.15 -18.63 29.33
C ARG A 306 -2.99 -17.71 30.21
N PHE A 307 -3.32 -16.50 29.74
CA PHE A 307 -4.18 -15.59 30.48
C PHE A 307 -5.58 -16.22 30.62
N PRO A 308 -6.12 -16.35 31.86
CA PRO A 308 -7.31 -17.14 32.16
C PRO A 308 -8.62 -16.58 31.59
#